data_AF-A0A926EJI4-F1
#
_entry.id   AF-A0A926EJI4-F1
#
_cell.length_a   1.000
_cell.length_b   1.000
_cell.length_c   1.000
_cell.angle_alpha   90.00
_cell.angle_beta   90.00
_cell.angle_gamma   90.00
#
_symmetry.space_group_name_H-M   'P 1'
#
loop_
_entity.id
_entity.type
_entity.pdbx_description
1 polymer ?
#
loop_
_entity_poly.entity_id
_entity_poly.type
_entity_poly.pdbx_seq_one_letter_code
_entity_poly.pdbx_strand_id
1 'polypeptide(L)'
;MEFNEPAQMEPDRKRKCPYGTCDGSGHILVHTEEGLFARKCKCYEEQIISNKLDFACIPEEFQNLAIKDFDVDLYRLEESKQKASRAVNIATRYVKKFDAMQELGRGLYFYSQTAGSGKTRLAISIGNFLVKYRRQQVRFITTVDLLGKIRDSWNDKCESSEEALVEEFATVPVLILDDIGVEGNKDWINNIFYRIINRRLTSNKVTLITSNIPMNELNFDYRLLSRLEDMVMQVFMPEESVRRTNAKSKNEKMLKELMED
;
A
#
# COMPACT_ATOMS: atom_id res chain seq x y z
N MET A 1 -53.22 -1.04 3.51
CA MET A 1 -52.18 -2.07 3.68
C MET A 1 -51.77 -2.47 2.27
N GLU A 2 -50.85 -1.72 1.68
CA GLU A 2 -50.32 -2.04 0.35
C GLU A 2 -49.15 -3.00 0.53
N PHE A 3 -49.21 -4.09 -0.23
CA PHE A 3 -48.24 -5.17 -0.21
C PHE A 3 -46.97 -4.75 -0.93
N ASN A 4 -45.83 -5.07 -0.32
CA ASN A 4 -44.47 -4.92 -0.84
C ASN A 4 -44.35 -5.20 -2.33
N GLU A 5 -43.87 -4.21 -3.09
CA GLU A 5 -43.15 -4.48 -4.32
C GLU A 5 -41.88 -5.31 -3.97
N PRO A 6 -41.58 -6.39 -4.70
CA PRO A 6 -40.32 -7.08 -4.52
C PRO A 6 -39.19 -6.14 -4.92
N ALA A 7 -38.25 -5.90 -4.00
CA ALA A 7 -37.06 -5.08 -4.24
C ALA A 7 -36.28 -5.62 -5.45
N GLN A 8 -36.53 -5.06 -6.63
CA GLN A 8 -35.66 -5.19 -7.78
C GLN A 8 -34.48 -4.23 -7.61
N MET A 9 -33.62 -4.49 -6.64
CA MET A 9 -32.25 -4.00 -6.70
C MET A 9 -31.44 -5.10 -7.37
N GLU A 10 -31.34 -5.05 -8.70
CA GLU A 10 -30.21 -5.70 -9.35
C GLU A 10 -28.95 -5.05 -8.79
N PRO A 11 -28.06 -5.79 -8.10
CA PRO A 11 -26.84 -5.21 -7.58
C PRO A 11 -26.05 -4.65 -8.78
N ASP A 12 -25.57 -3.42 -8.70
CA ASP A 12 -24.72 -2.83 -9.72
C ASP A 12 -23.42 -3.65 -9.85
N ARG A 13 -23.38 -4.53 -10.85
CA ARG A 13 -22.31 -5.51 -11.01
C ARG A 13 -21.19 -4.90 -11.82
N LYS A 14 -20.26 -4.24 -11.13
CA LYS A 14 -19.07 -3.60 -11.71
C LYS A 14 -18.27 -4.48 -12.69
N ARG A 15 -18.36 -5.82 -12.65
CA ARG A 15 -17.57 -6.74 -13.49
C ARG A 15 -18.36 -7.97 -13.95
N LYS A 16 -18.29 -8.29 -15.25
CA LYS A 16 -18.77 -9.56 -15.83
C LYS A 16 -17.85 -10.72 -15.45
N CYS A 17 -18.40 -11.93 -15.33
CA CYS A 17 -17.59 -13.13 -15.08
C CYS A 17 -16.73 -13.47 -16.30
N PRO A 18 -15.39 -13.54 -16.19
CA PRO A 18 -14.51 -13.84 -17.33
C PRO A 18 -14.70 -15.27 -17.86
N TYR A 19 -15.30 -16.16 -17.05
CA TYR A 19 -15.56 -17.55 -17.41
C TYR A 19 -16.98 -17.79 -17.95
N GLY A 20 -17.85 -16.78 -17.92
CA GLY A 20 -19.26 -16.94 -18.30
C GLY A 20 -20.08 -17.88 -17.41
N THR A 21 -19.53 -18.33 -16.28
CA THR A 21 -20.15 -19.35 -15.41
C THR A 21 -21.07 -18.77 -14.34
N CYS A 22 -20.94 -17.49 -14.03
CA CYS A 22 -21.88 -16.76 -13.18
C CYS A 22 -22.22 -15.41 -13.82
N ASP A 23 -23.22 -14.75 -13.26
CA ASP A 23 -23.69 -13.40 -13.58
C ASP A 23 -22.78 -12.28 -13.02
N GLY A 24 -21.50 -12.58 -12.76
CA GLY A 24 -20.54 -11.63 -12.18
C GLY A 24 -20.59 -11.49 -10.65
N SER A 25 -21.53 -12.15 -9.96
CA SER A 25 -21.58 -12.15 -8.47
C SER A 25 -20.45 -12.93 -7.79
N GLY A 26 -19.72 -13.75 -8.56
CA GLY A 26 -18.84 -14.75 -7.97
C GLY A 26 -19.58 -15.97 -7.40
N HIS A 27 -20.89 -16.08 -7.60
CA HIS A 27 -21.71 -17.19 -7.10
C HIS A 27 -22.52 -17.83 -8.22
N ILE A 28 -22.67 -19.15 -8.17
CA ILE A 28 -23.51 -19.92 -9.08
C ILE A 28 -24.67 -20.45 -8.26
N LEU A 29 -25.89 -20.05 -8.65
CA LEU A 29 -27.11 -20.54 -8.05
C LEU A 29 -27.40 -21.96 -8.55
N VAL A 30 -27.72 -22.86 -7.63
CA VAL A 30 -28.00 -24.27 -7.90
C VAL A 30 -29.34 -24.60 -7.25
N HIS A 31 -30.30 -25.01 -8.07
CA HIS A 31 -31.58 -25.53 -7.60
C HIS A 31 -31.45 -27.03 -7.32
N THR A 32 -31.91 -27.45 -6.16
CA THR A 32 -31.97 -28.86 -5.73
C THR A 32 -33.33 -29.17 -5.12
N GLU A 33 -33.63 -30.44 -4.86
CA GLU A 33 -34.87 -30.86 -4.18
C GLU A 33 -35.03 -30.25 -2.78
N GLU A 34 -33.92 -29.89 -2.13
CA GLU A 34 -33.87 -29.28 -0.78
C GLU A 34 -33.95 -27.74 -0.82
N GLY A 35 -33.96 -27.12 -2.00
CA GLY A 35 -34.06 -25.66 -2.16
C GLY A 35 -33.00 -25.04 -3.08
N LEU A 36 -32.88 -23.71 -2.99
CA LEU A 36 -31.93 -22.90 -3.76
C LEU A 36 -30.63 -22.67 -2.97
N PHE A 37 -29.52 -23.17 -3.51
CA PHE A 37 -28.19 -23.04 -2.91
C PHE A 37 -27.28 -22.17 -3.77
N ALA A 38 -26.24 -21.60 -3.16
CA ALA A 38 -25.19 -20.87 -3.86
C ALA A 38 -23.84 -21.56 -3.65
N ARG A 39 -23.10 -21.80 -4.75
CA ARG A 39 -21.70 -22.25 -4.69
C ARG A 39 -20.78 -21.18 -5.27
N LYS A 40 -19.54 -21.13 -4.79
CA LYS A 40 -18.53 -20.18 -5.30
C LYS A 40 -18.21 -20.46 -6.76
N CYS A 41 -18.24 -19.41 -7.58
CA CYS A 41 -17.71 -19.39 -8.93
C CYS A 41 -16.19 -19.28 -8.89
N LYS A 42 -15.50 -19.76 -9.92
CA LYS A 42 -14.05 -19.60 -10.07
C LYS A 42 -13.60 -18.12 -10.02
N CYS A 43 -14.41 -17.20 -10.55
CA CYS A 43 -14.09 -15.77 -10.52
C CYS A 43 -14.21 -15.13 -9.13
N TYR A 44 -14.77 -15.81 -8.13
CA TYR A 44 -14.92 -15.26 -6.77
C TYR A 44 -13.56 -14.89 -6.15
N GLU A 45 -12.57 -15.77 -6.28
CA GLU A 45 -11.23 -15.52 -5.76
C GLU A 45 -10.53 -14.36 -6.50
N GLU A 46 -10.70 -14.29 -7.82
CA GLU A 46 -10.17 -13.19 -8.63
C GLU A 46 -10.80 -11.86 -8.26
N GLN A 47 -12.10 -11.85 -8.01
CA GLN A 47 -12.82 -10.65 -7.55
C GLN A 47 -12.34 -10.20 -6.17
N ILE A 48 -12.08 -11.12 -5.23
CA ILE A 48 -11.52 -10.77 -3.92
C ILE A 48 -10.17 -10.07 -4.09
N ILE A 49 -9.26 -10.63 -4.88
CA ILE A 49 -7.94 -10.03 -5.12
C ILE A 49 -8.10 -8.68 -5.80
N SER A 50 -8.91 -8.62 -6.86
CA SER A 50 -9.10 -7.39 -7.63
C SER A 50 -9.67 -6.28 -6.76
N ASN A 51 -10.68 -6.55 -5.95
CA ASN A 51 -11.25 -5.57 -5.02
C ASN A 51 -10.23 -5.11 -3.97
N LYS A 52 -9.34 -5.99 -3.50
CA LYS A 52 -8.26 -5.63 -2.57
C LYS A 52 -7.16 -4.80 -3.25
N LEU A 53 -6.85 -5.07 -4.53
CA LEU A 53 -5.92 -4.26 -5.32
C LEU A 53 -6.51 -2.86 -5.60
N ASP A 54 -7.79 -2.79 -5.96
CA ASP A 54 -8.51 -1.53 -6.16
C ASP A 54 -8.50 -0.71 -4.86
N PHE A 55 -8.83 -1.35 -3.73
CA PHE A 55 -8.79 -0.73 -2.40
C PHE A 55 -7.38 -0.25 -2.02
N ALA A 56 -6.34 -0.94 -2.46
CA ALA A 56 -4.97 -0.58 -2.12
C ALA A 56 -4.54 0.78 -2.67
N CYS A 57 -5.19 1.28 -3.72
CA CYS A 57 -4.81 2.55 -4.38
C CYS A 57 -3.31 2.64 -4.70
N ILE A 58 -2.71 1.50 -5.04
CA ILE A 58 -1.33 1.44 -5.53
C ILE A 58 -1.34 1.98 -6.98
N PRO A 59 -0.48 2.97 -7.31
CA PRO A 59 -0.36 3.48 -8.68
C PRO A 59 -0.12 2.36 -9.69
N GLU A 60 -0.72 2.46 -10.88
CA GLU A 60 -0.66 1.40 -11.91
C GLU A 60 0.77 0.92 -12.21
N GLU A 61 1.72 1.85 -12.29
CA GLU A 61 3.14 1.56 -12.53
C GLU A 61 3.78 0.64 -11.46
N PHE A 62 3.16 0.51 -10.28
CA PHE A 62 3.65 -0.30 -9.18
C PHE A 62 2.82 -1.55 -8.88
N GLN A 63 1.63 -1.74 -9.46
CA GLN A 63 0.69 -2.83 -9.11
C GLN A 63 1.23 -4.25 -9.39
N ASN A 64 2.19 -4.37 -10.30
CA ASN A 64 2.76 -5.64 -10.73
C ASN A 64 4.18 -5.91 -10.21
N LEU A 65 4.72 -5.01 -9.39
CA LEU A 65 6.05 -5.22 -8.82
C LEU A 65 6.04 -6.33 -7.77
N ALA A 66 6.96 -7.29 -7.92
CA ALA A 66 7.27 -8.28 -6.91
C ALA A 66 8.67 -8.06 -6.30
N ILE A 67 8.86 -8.55 -5.08
CA ILE A 67 10.15 -8.47 -4.38
C ILE A 67 11.26 -9.16 -5.20
N LYS A 68 10.95 -10.28 -5.85
CA LYS A 68 11.90 -11.04 -6.68
C LYS A 68 12.39 -10.27 -7.92
N ASP A 69 11.62 -9.29 -8.39
CA ASP A 69 11.97 -8.51 -9.56
C ASP A 69 12.87 -7.32 -9.17
N PHE A 70 13.20 -7.19 -7.86
CA PHE A 70 14.07 -6.14 -7.37
C PHE A 70 15.52 -6.34 -7.84
N ASP A 71 15.84 -5.72 -8.97
CA ASP A 71 17.17 -5.74 -9.56
C ASP A 71 18.18 -4.93 -8.74
N VAL A 72 19.13 -5.64 -8.13
CA VAL A 72 20.24 -5.08 -7.35
C VAL A 72 21.41 -4.69 -8.24
N ASP A 73 21.51 -5.21 -9.46
CA ASP A 73 22.60 -4.90 -10.37
C ASP A 73 22.46 -3.50 -10.99
N LEU A 74 21.31 -2.85 -10.81
CA LEU A 74 21.10 -1.44 -11.15
C LEU A 74 21.93 -0.47 -10.29
N TYR A 75 22.42 -0.90 -9.14
CA TYR A 75 23.30 -0.10 -8.28
C TYR A 75 24.75 -0.25 -8.73
N ARG A 76 25.48 0.85 -8.85
CA ARG A 76 26.86 0.87 -9.36
C ARG A 76 27.86 0.58 -8.26
N LEU A 77 27.64 1.11 -7.06
CA LEU A 77 28.55 0.94 -5.93
C LEU A 77 28.33 -0.43 -5.27
N GLU A 78 29.41 -1.16 -4.98
CA GLU A 78 29.29 -2.46 -4.30
C GLU A 78 28.65 -2.33 -2.91
N GLU A 79 28.93 -1.26 -2.18
CA GLU A 79 28.25 -0.98 -0.91
C GLU A 79 26.73 -0.79 -1.09
N SER A 80 26.31 -0.10 -2.16
CA SER A 80 24.90 0.05 -2.52
C SER A 80 24.25 -1.30 -2.84
N LYS A 81 24.94 -2.17 -3.60
CA LYS A 81 24.46 -3.51 -3.91
C LYS A 81 24.28 -4.36 -2.65
N GLN A 82 25.22 -4.28 -1.70
CA GLN A 82 25.13 -4.98 -0.42
C GLN A 82 23.94 -4.49 0.42
N LYS A 83 23.75 -3.17 0.53
CA LYS A 83 22.59 -2.57 1.23
C LYS A 83 21.26 -2.96 0.58
N ALA A 84 21.17 -2.87 -0.75
CA ALA A 84 19.98 -3.29 -1.51
C ALA A 84 19.69 -4.78 -1.30
N SER A 85 20.69 -5.65 -1.41
CA SER A 85 20.56 -7.09 -1.18
C SER A 85 20.05 -7.40 0.23
N ARG A 86 20.59 -6.70 1.23
CA ARG A 86 20.13 -6.84 2.62
C ARG A 86 18.67 -6.41 2.77
N ALA A 87 18.27 -5.29 2.18
CA ALA A 87 16.89 -4.82 2.22
C ALA A 87 15.92 -5.79 1.54
N VAL A 88 16.28 -6.33 0.37
CA VAL A 88 15.49 -7.36 -0.35
C VAL A 88 15.38 -8.64 0.48
N ASN A 89 16.45 -9.07 1.15
CA ASN A 89 16.43 -10.22 2.04
C ASN A 89 15.49 -9.99 3.24
N ILE A 90 15.57 -8.81 3.87
CA ILE A 90 14.65 -8.42 4.95
C ILE A 90 13.21 -8.47 4.48
N ALA A 91 12.88 -7.83 3.34
CA ALA A 91 11.54 -7.85 2.76
C ALA A 91 11.04 -9.28 2.47
N THR A 92 11.91 -10.12 1.91
CA THR A 92 11.61 -11.53 1.61
C THR A 92 11.32 -12.33 2.89
N ARG A 93 12.13 -12.15 3.95
CA ARG A 93 11.90 -12.82 5.23
C ARG A 93 10.66 -12.27 5.93
N TYR A 94 10.41 -10.97 5.81
CA TYR A 94 9.24 -10.31 6.39
C TYR A 94 7.94 -10.91 5.84
N VAL A 95 7.80 -11.04 4.50
CA VAL A 95 6.58 -11.65 3.92
C VAL A 95 6.41 -13.14 4.22
N LYS A 96 7.52 -13.86 4.46
CA LYS A 96 7.48 -15.27 4.89
C LYS A 96 6.98 -15.39 6.33
N LYS A 97 7.40 -14.48 7.21
CA LYS A 97 7.02 -14.43 8.63
C LYS A 97 5.87 -13.46 8.93
N PHE A 98 5.10 -13.07 7.91
CA PHE A 98 4.15 -11.97 8.03
C PHE A 98 3.10 -12.21 9.10
N ASP A 99 2.61 -13.44 9.27
CA ASP A 99 1.57 -13.76 10.26
C ASP A 99 2.02 -13.39 11.69
N ALA A 100 3.25 -13.75 12.07
CA ALA A 100 3.84 -13.35 13.34
C ALA A 100 4.10 -11.83 13.44
N MET A 101 4.48 -11.18 12.34
CA MET A 101 4.68 -9.72 12.33
C MET A 101 3.34 -8.97 12.45
N GLN A 102 2.27 -9.52 11.87
CA GLN A 102 0.92 -8.99 11.95
C GLN A 102 0.35 -9.11 13.36
N GLU A 103 0.52 -10.26 14.02
CA GLU A 103 0.11 -10.44 15.43
C GLU A 103 0.78 -9.43 16.36
N LEU A 104 2.07 -9.13 16.11
CA LEU A 104 2.84 -8.14 16.85
C LEU A 104 2.63 -6.69 16.38
N GLY A 105 1.90 -6.46 15.28
CA GLY A 105 1.73 -5.12 14.69
C GLY A 105 3.02 -4.50 14.12
N ARG A 106 4.07 -5.30 13.86
CA ARG A 106 5.41 -4.82 13.51
C ARG A 106 5.56 -4.58 12.01
N GLY A 107 5.96 -3.37 11.66
CA GLY A 107 6.21 -2.90 10.30
C GLY A 107 7.68 -2.68 9.96
N LEU A 108 7.92 -2.01 8.83
CA LEU A 108 9.26 -1.66 8.33
C LEU A 108 9.31 -0.18 7.96
N TYR A 109 10.45 0.46 8.23
CA TYR A 109 10.74 1.83 7.85
C TYR A 109 11.93 1.86 6.90
N PHE A 110 11.66 2.05 5.61
CA PHE A 110 12.70 2.12 4.57
C PHE A 110 13.18 3.56 4.42
N TYR A 111 14.46 3.81 4.62
CA TYR A 111 14.99 5.16 4.53
C TYR A 111 16.37 5.25 3.90
N SER A 112 16.62 6.38 3.24
CA SER A 112 17.90 6.84 2.71
C SER A 112 17.73 8.28 2.30
N GLN A 113 18.76 9.11 2.43
CA GLN A 113 18.74 10.52 2.02
C GLN A 113 18.51 10.69 0.52
N THR A 114 18.88 9.67 -0.26
CA THR A 114 18.79 9.68 -1.71
C THR A 114 17.40 9.27 -2.22
N ALA A 115 16.76 10.17 -2.98
CA ALA A 115 15.54 9.87 -3.73
C ALA A 115 15.80 8.88 -4.89
N GLY A 116 14.86 7.95 -5.09
CA GLY A 116 14.96 6.96 -6.17
C GLY A 116 15.90 5.78 -5.89
N SER A 117 16.20 5.50 -4.61
CA SER A 117 16.92 4.32 -4.12
C SER A 117 16.03 3.07 -3.95
N GLY A 118 14.79 3.10 -4.43
CA GLY A 118 13.90 1.94 -4.39
C GLY A 118 13.09 1.71 -3.10
N LYS A 119 13.05 2.68 -2.17
CA LYS A 119 12.25 2.61 -0.92
C LYS A 119 10.77 2.27 -1.16
N THR A 120 10.06 3.15 -1.87
CA THR A 120 8.64 3.01 -2.27
C THR A 120 8.41 1.71 -3.04
N ARG A 121 9.29 1.41 -3.98
CA ARG A 121 9.24 0.18 -4.78
C ARG A 121 9.21 -1.07 -3.91
N LEU A 122 10.10 -1.15 -2.91
CA LEU A 122 10.21 -2.31 -2.03
C LEU A 122 9.03 -2.41 -1.06
N ALA A 123 8.58 -1.29 -0.48
CA ALA A 123 7.40 -1.25 0.37
C ALA A 123 6.13 -1.70 -0.37
N ILE A 124 5.92 -1.20 -1.60
CA ILE A 124 4.80 -1.62 -2.45
C ILE A 124 4.94 -3.09 -2.87
N SER A 125 6.14 -3.57 -3.17
CA SER A 125 6.36 -4.99 -3.51
C SER A 125 5.95 -5.93 -2.37
N ILE A 126 6.16 -5.51 -1.11
CA ILE A 126 5.61 -6.21 0.07
C ILE A 126 4.08 -6.13 0.04
N GLY A 127 3.50 -4.93 -0.12
CA GLY A 127 2.05 -4.75 -0.21
C GLY A 127 1.37 -5.64 -1.27
N ASN A 128 1.90 -5.66 -2.48
CA ASN A 128 1.44 -6.51 -3.58
C ASN A 128 1.49 -7.98 -3.20
N PHE A 129 2.56 -8.43 -2.56
CA PHE A 129 2.67 -9.81 -2.09
C PHE A 129 1.57 -10.13 -1.06
N LEU A 130 1.33 -9.23 -0.11
CA LEU A 130 0.33 -9.42 0.94
C LEU A 130 -1.10 -9.47 0.37
N VAL A 131 -1.42 -8.63 -0.61
CA VAL A 131 -2.72 -8.69 -1.30
C VAL A 131 -2.86 -9.99 -2.09
N LYS A 132 -1.90 -10.28 -2.97
CA LYS A 132 -1.99 -11.38 -3.94
C LYS A 132 -1.90 -12.76 -3.28
N TYR A 133 -1.04 -12.94 -2.29
CA TYR A 133 -0.74 -14.26 -1.72
C TYR A 133 -1.20 -14.45 -0.29
N ARG A 134 -1.41 -13.37 0.47
CA ARG A 134 -1.90 -13.44 1.87
C ARG A 134 -3.33 -12.92 2.04
N ARG A 135 -3.97 -12.47 0.95
CA ARG A 135 -5.33 -11.91 0.96
C ARG A 135 -5.52 -10.75 1.96
N GLN A 136 -4.43 -10.08 2.33
CA GLN A 136 -4.47 -8.97 3.27
C GLN A 136 -5.05 -7.73 2.57
N GLN A 137 -5.79 -6.93 3.33
CA GLN A 137 -6.20 -5.62 2.86
C GLN A 137 -5.07 -4.63 3.14
N VAL A 138 -4.56 -4.03 2.08
CA VAL A 138 -3.46 -3.05 2.11
C VAL A 138 -4.02 -1.72 1.63
N ARG A 139 -3.53 -0.60 2.18
CA ARG A 139 -3.79 0.75 1.67
C ARG A 139 -2.46 1.46 1.45
N PHE A 140 -2.26 2.02 0.26
CA PHE A 140 -1.13 2.88 -0.07
C PHE A 140 -1.58 4.34 -0.09
N ILE A 141 -0.77 5.23 0.48
CA ILE A 141 -0.97 6.67 0.38
C ILE A 141 0.36 7.40 0.57
N THR A 142 0.58 8.47 -0.20
CA THR A 142 1.69 9.37 0.06
C THR A 142 1.34 10.27 1.24
N THR A 143 2.35 10.73 1.97
CA THR A 143 2.11 11.62 3.11
C THR A 143 1.43 12.93 2.67
N VAL A 144 1.80 13.45 1.50
CA VAL A 144 1.21 14.68 0.94
C VAL A 144 -0.27 14.46 0.64
N ASP A 145 -0.64 13.35 0.01
CA ASP A 145 -2.04 13.04 -0.31
C ASP A 145 -2.89 12.80 0.94
N LEU A 146 -2.32 12.16 1.97
CA LEU A 146 -2.98 11.94 3.24
C LEU A 146 -3.38 13.27 3.89
N LEU A 147 -2.41 14.18 4.03
CA LEU A 147 -2.62 15.50 4.62
C LEU A 147 -3.54 16.36 3.75
N GLY A 148 -3.41 16.27 2.42
CA GLY A 148 -4.31 16.94 1.48
C GLY A 148 -5.76 16.50 1.67
N LYS A 149 -6.03 15.19 1.65
CA LYS A 149 -7.38 14.64 1.87
C LYS A 149 -7.99 15.08 3.19
N ILE A 150 -7.20 15.07 4.27
CA ILE A 150 -7.67 15.50 5.59
C ILE A 150 -7.98 17.00 5.58
N ARG A 151 -7.12 17.83 5.00
CA ARG A 151 -7.36 19.28 4.91
C ARG A 151 -8.60 19.58 4.06
N ASP A 152 -8.79 18.87 2.95
CA ASP A 152 -9.92 19.08 2.04
C ASP A 152 -11.26 18.68 2.67
N SER A 153 -11.25 17.79 3.67
CA SER A 153 -12.44 17.38 4.44
C SER A 153 -13.08 18.50 5.27
N TRP A 154 -12.37 19.62 5.48
CA TRP A 154 -12.90 20.80 6.17
C TRP A 154 -13.76 21.70 5.28
N ASN A 155 -13.79 21.44 3.97
CA ASN A 155 -14.69 22.16 3.07
C ASN A 155 -16.11 21.62 3.23
N ASP A 156 -17.10 22.51 3.39
CA ASP A 156 -18.53 22.18 3.59
C ASP A 156 -19.18 21.30 2.49
N LYS A 157 -18.46 21.02 1.41
CA LYS A 157 -18.90 20.20 0.27
C LYS A 157 -18.29 18.79 0.25
N CYS A 158 -17.49 18.41 1.24
CA CYS A 158 -16.87 17.09 1.28
C CYS A 158 -17.81 16.06 1.91
N GLU A 159 -17.94 14.88 1.29
CA GLU A 159 -18.79 13.80 1.82
C GLU A 159 -18.20 13.11 3.06
N SER A 160 -16.87 13.20 3.24
CA SER A 160 -16.14 12.52 4.32
C SER A 160 -15.60 13.52 5.33
N SER A 161 -15.81 13.26 6.63
CA SER A 161 -15.22 14.05 7.70
C SER A 161 -13.75 13.70 7.93
N GLU A 162 -13.00 14.62 8.54
CA GLU A 162 -11.64 14.37 9.01
C GLU A 162 -11.55 13.09 9.86
N GLU A 163 -12.50 12.91 10.80
CA GLU A 163 -12.53 11.74 11.69
C GLU A 163 -12.67 10.44 10.90
N ALA A 164 -13.54 10.43 9.87
CA ALA A 164 -13.73 9.26 9.03
C ALA A 164 -12.46 8.89 8.25
N LEU A 165 -11.74 9.89 7.71
CA LEU A 165 -10.47 9.67 7.02
C LEU A 165 -9.39 9.17 7.97
N VAL A 166 -9.27 9.78 9.15
CA VAL A 166 -8.30 9.33 10.18
C VAL A 166 -8.60 7.89 10.59
N GLU A 167 -9.87 7.54 10.82
CA GLU A 167 -10.25 6.17 11.18
C GLU A 167 -10.01 5.18 10.04
N GLU A 168 -10.22 5.55 8.77
CA GLU A 168 -9.88 4.72 7.60
C GLU A 168 -8.40 4.31 7.63
N PHE A 169 -7.49 5.28 7.76
CA PHE A 169 -6.05 5.01 7.77
C PHE A 169 -5.58 4.40 9.10
N ALA A 170 -6.28 4.64 10.19
CA ALA A 170 -5.96 4.07 11.49
C ALA A 170 -6.34 2.58 11.62
N THR A 171 -7.37 2.12 10.90
CA THR A 171 -7.93 0.78 11.10
C THR A 171 -7.55 -0.24 10.03
N VAL A 172 -7.13 0.22 8.85
CA VAL A 172 -6.73 -0.70 7.76
C VAL A 172 -5.65 -1.69 8.24
N PRO A 173 -5.77 -3.01 7.94
CA PRO A 173 -4.85 -4.03 8.43
C PRO A 173 -3.38 -3.74 8.13
N VAL A 174 -3.10 -3.26 6.92
CA VAL A 174 -1.76 -2.88 6.46
C VAL A 174 -1.82 -1.52 5.78
N LEU A 175 -1.04 -0.56 6.29
CA LEU A 175 -0.89 0.77 5.70
C LEU A 175 0.53 0.91 5.15
N ILE A 176 0.64 1.37 3.91
CA ILE A 176 1.90 1.83 3.31
C ILE A 176 1.82 3.35 3.26
N LEU A 177 2.62 4.00 4.10
CA LEU A 177 2.76 5.44 4.15
C LEU A 177 4.05 5.84 3.44
N ASP A 178 3.90 6.47 2.28
CA ASP A 178 5.04 6.82 1.43
C ASP A 178 5.54 8.24 1.72
N ASP A 179 6.85 8.38 1.67
CA ASP A 179 7.60 9.65 1.73
C ASP A 179 7.26 10.49 2.97
N ILE A 180 7.37 9.89 4.16
CA ILE A 180 7.23 10.63 5.41
C ILE A 180 8.45 11.56 5.54
N GLY A 181 8.21 12.87 5.63
CA GLY A 181 9.27 13.88 5.60
C GLY A 181 8.72 15.27 5.35
N VAL A 182 7.60 15.58 6.02
CA VAL A 182 6.75 16.71 5.65
C VAL A 182 7.31 18.02 6.18
N GLU A 183 7.35 19.01 5.30
CA GLU A 183 7.50 20.42 5.64
C GLU A 183 6.11 21.06 5.76
N GLY A 184 5.85 21.79 6.84
CA GLY A 184 4.55 22.43 7.04
C GLY A 184 4.24 22.76 8.50
N ASN A 185 2.96 22.98 8.82
CA ASN A 185 2.52 23.26 10.20
C ASN A 185 2.76 22.02 11.07
N LYS A 186 3.83 22.09 11.87
CA LYS A 186 4.30 21.01 12.73
C LYS A 186 3.21 20.49 13.65
N ASP A 187 2.48 21.36 14.35
CA ASP A 187 1.54 20.96 15.39
C ASP A 187 0.34 20.20 14.80
N TRP A 188 -0.19 20.70 13.68
CA TRP A 188 -1.28 20.03 12.98
C TRP A 188 -0.84 18.68 12.40
N ILE A 189 0.30 18.63 11.71
CA ILE A 189 0.85 17.37 11.16
C ILE A 189 1.09 16.36 12.28
N ASN A 190 1.69 16.79 13.40
CA ASN A 190 1.92 15.93 14.56
C ASN A 190 0.60 15.42 15.14
N ASN A 191 -0.44 16.24 15.25
CA ASN A 191 -1.74 15.80 15.76
C ASN A 191 -2.35 14.68 14.89
N ILE A 192 -2.38 14.88 13.57
CA ILE A 192 -2.91 13.89 12.63
C ILE A 192 -2.13 12.58 12.69
N PHE A 193 -0.80 12.65 12.60
CA PHE A 193 0.03 11.45 12.68
C PHE A 193 -0.07 10.77 14.03
N TYR A 194 -0.14 11.54 15.12
CA TYR A 194 -0.34 11.00 16.44
C TYR A 194 -1.62 10.17 16.53
N ARG A 195 -2.75 10.68 16.01
CA ARG A 195 -4.03 9.96 16.02
C ARG A 195 -3.94 8.65 15.23
N ILE A 196 -3.40 8.69 14.01
CA ILE A 196 -3.26 7.51 13.15
C ILE A 196 -2.30 6.49 13.79
N ILE A 197 -1.07 6.90 14.09
CA ILE A 197 -0.01 6.00 14.58
C ILE A 197 -0.36 5.43 15.96
N ASN A 198 -0.91 6.24 16.88
CA ASN A 198 -1.30 5.75 18.20
C ASN A 198 -2.41 4.69 18.11
N ARG A 199 -3.43 4.90 17.27
CA ARG A 199 -4.52 3.93 17.10
C ARG A 199 -4.05 2.64 16.43
N ARG A 200 -3.12 2.76 15.47
CA ARG A 200 -2.50 1.61 14.81
C ARG A 200 -1.65 0.79 15.77
N LEU A 201 -0.84 1.45 16.61
CA LEU A 201 -0.04 0.80 17.64
C LEU A 201 -0.93 0.02 18.62
N THR A 202 -1.94 0.66 19.19
CA THR A 202 -2.80 0.00 20.19
C THR A 202 -3.67 -1.11 19.63
N SER A 203 -3.83 -1.17 18.30
CA SER A 203 -4.64 -2.18 17.60
C SER A 203 -3.78 -3.17 16.80
N ASN A 204 -2.46 -3.20 17.03
CA ASN A 204 -1.48 -4.04 16.33
C ASN A 204 -1.61 -4.01 14.80
N LYS A 205 -1.83 -2.82 14.22
CA LYS A 205 -1.93 -2.66 12.76
C LYS A 205 -0.55 -2.41 12.14
N VAL A 206 -0.24 -3.18 11.10
CA VAL A 206 1.08 -3.14 10.44
C VAL A 206 1.24 -1.87 9.61
N THR A 207 2.35 -1.17 9.77
CA THR A 207 2.65 0.04 8.97
C THR A 207 3.99 -0.08 8.27
N LEU A 208 3.99 -0.03 6.94
CA LEU A 208 5.21 0.11 6.14
C LEU A 208 5.39 1.58 5.82
N ILE A 209 6.59 2.11 6.06
CA ILE A 209 6.89 3.52 5.92
C ILE A 209 8.09 3.68 5.01
N THR A 210 8.09 4.71 4.17
CA THR A 210 9.28 5.15 3.44
C THR A 210 9.61 6.60 3.78
N SER A 211 10.89 6.94 3.78
CA SER A 211 11.35 8.31 4.08
C SER A 211 12.66 8.65 3.38
N ASN A 212 12.85 9.92 3.06
CA ASN A 212 14.17 10.44 2.71
C ASN A 212 14.99 10.88 3.94
N ILE A 213 14.46 10.70 5.15
CA ILE A 213 15.05 11.20 6.40
C ILE A 213 15.19 10.01 7.36
N PRO A 214 16.24 9.94 8.18
CA PRO A 214 16.29 9.01 9.32
C PRO A 214 15.16 9.28 10.32
N MET A 215 14.64 8.25 10.99
CA MET A 215 13.47 8.42 11.87
C MET A 215 13.69 9.44 13.00
N ASN A 216 14.89 9.46 13.58
CA ASN A 216 15.29 10.38 14.65
C ASN A 216 15.43 11.84 14.18
N GLU A 217 15.45 12.08 12.87
CA GLU A 217 15.52 13.42 12.27
C GLU A 217 14.16 13.91 11.76
N LEU A 218 13.11 13.09 11.86
CA LEU A 218 11.74 13.53 11.52
C LEU A 218 11.32 14.67 12.45
N ASN A 219 10.61 15.65 11.88
CA ASN A 219 10.08 16.80 12.61
C ASN A 219 8.82 16.45 13.44
N PHE A 220 8.91 15.38 14.22
CA PHE A 220 7.86 14.91 15.11
C PHE A 220 8.22 15.16 16.57
N ASP A 221 7.20 15.21 17.42
CA ASP A 221 7.42 15.21 18.86
C ASP A 221 7.99 13.85 19.31
N TYR A 222 8.62 13.86 20.49
CA TYR A 222 9.21 12.65 21.07
C TYR A 222 8.17 11.53 21.25
N ARG A 223 6.92 11.90 21.54
CA ARG A 223 5.84 10.96 21.84
C ARG A 223 5.44 10.14 20.60
N LEU A 224 5.42 10.77 19.43
CA LEU A 224 5.15 10.16 18.14
C LEU A 224 6.36 9.36 17.66
N LEU A 225 7.58 9.89 17.80
CA LEU A 225 8.82 9.17 17.47
C LEU A 225 8.94 7.85 18.24
N SER A 226 8.75 7.88 19.56
CA SER A 226 8.80 6.68 20.40
C SER A 226 7.78 5.61 19.98
N ARG A 227 6.59 6.02 19.53
CA ARG A 227 5.57 5.08 18.99
C ARG A 227 6.01 4.48 17.66
N LEU A 228 6.60 5.29 16.77
CA LEU A 228 7.13 4.79 15.51
C LEU A 228 8.24 3.77 15.76
N GLU A 229 9.18 4.05 16.66
CA GLU A 229 10.27 3.13 17.03
C GLU A 229 9.76 1.78 17.55
N ASP A 230 8.64 1.77 18.28
CA ASP A 230 7.99 0.53 18.73
C ASP A 230 7.20 -0.18 17.62
N MET A 231 6.70 0.54 16.63
CA MET A 231 5.93 -0.07 15.55
C MET A 231 6.79 -0.66 14.44
N VAL A 232 7.96 -0.10 14.13
CA VAL A 232 8.69 -0.42 12.90
C VAL A 232 10.16 -0.71 13.10
N MET A 233 10.68 -1.67 12.33
CA MET A 233 12.12 -1.87 12.22
C MET A 233 12.69 -1.03 11.07
N GLN A 234 13.75 -0.29 11.35
CA GLN A 234 14.42 0.54 10.35
C GLN A 234 15.26 -0.30 9.38
N VAL A 235 15.09 -0.06 8.09
CA VAL A 235 15.82 -0.70 6.98
C VAL A 235 16.51 0.39 6.18
N PHE A 236 17.83 0.46 6.32
CA PHE A 236 18.63 1.44 5.59
C PHE A 236 18.80 1.01 4.13
N MET A 237 18.40 1.90 3.22
CA MET A 237 18.47 1.72 1.77
C MET A 237 19.73 2.40 1.21
N PRO A 238 20.17 2.05 -0.01
CA PRO A 238 21.37 2.64 -0.59
C PRO A 238 21.25 4.15 -0.80
N GLU A 239 22.37 4.86 -0.62
CA GLU A 239 22.50 6.28 -0.97
C GLU A 239 22.83 6.47 -2.46
N GLU A 240 22.08 5.77 -3.31
CA GLU A 240 22.27 5.77 -4.74
C GLU A 240 20.93 5.70 -5.47
N SER A 241 20.75 6.53 -6.49
CA SER A 241 19.51 6.65 -7.23
C SER A 241 19.52 5.77 -8.48
N VAL A 242 18.86 4.61 -8.42
CA VAL A 242 18.63 3.76 -9.60
C VAL A 242 17.66 4.42 -10.58
N ARG A 243 16.75 5.27 -10.09
CA ARG A 243 15.84 6.05 -10.94
C ARG A 243 16.59 6.95 -11.92
N ARG A 244 17.67 7.61 -11.48
CA ARG A 244 18.52 8.44 -12.33
C ARG A 244 19.27 7.61 -13.37
N THR A 245 19.79 6.45 -12.98
CA THR A 245 20.46 5.52 -13.91
C THR A 245 19.51 5.06 -15.01
N ASN A 246 18.28 4.65 -14.64
CA ASN A 246 17.27 4.23 -15.61
C ASN A 246 16.81 5.37 -16.52
N ALA A 247 16.63 6.58 -15.97
CA ALA A 247 16.25 7.76 -16.76
C ALA A 247 17.32 8.10 -17.81
N LYS A 248 18.61 8.06 -17.45
CA LYS A 248 19.71 8.27 -18.42
C LYS A 248 19.65 7.25 -19.57
N SER A 249 19.54 5.95 -19.24
CA SER A 249 19.47 4.91 -20.26
C SER A 249 18.22 5.03 -21.16
N LYS A 250 17.07 5.40 -20.60
CA LYS A 250 15.85 5.65 -21.39
C LYS A 250 16.01 6.86 -22.31
N ASN A 251 16.55 7.96 -21.81
CA ASN A 251 16.76 9.18 -22.60
C ASN A 251 17.78 8.95 -23.72
N GLU A 252 18.83 8.17 -23.48
CA GLU A 252 19.80 7.79 -24.53
C GLU A 252 19.18 6.93 -25.63
N LYS A 253 18.29 5.98 -25.28
CA LYS A 253 17.54 5.18 -26.26
C LYS A 253 16.58 6.04 -27.07
N MET A 254 15.80 6.90 -26.40
CA MET A 254 14.89 7.84 -27.04
C MET A 254 15.65 8.78 -27.99
N LEU A 255 16.82 9.28 -27.58
CA LEU A 255 17.65 10.12 -28.46
C LEU A 255 18.12 9.34 -29.69
N LYS A 256 18.51 8.07 -29.56
CA LYS A 256 18.89 7.25 -30.72
C LYS A 256 17.72 7.07 -31.67
N GLU A 257 16.56 6.68 -31.16
CA GLU A 257 15.33 6.49 -31.98
C GLU A 257 14.89 7.79 -32.68
N LEU A 258 15.05 8.95 -32.04
CA LEU A 258 14.70 10.25 -32.63
C LEU A 258 15.72 10.75 -33.68
N MET A 259 16.94 10.21 -33.65
CA MET A 259 18.04 10.61 -34.54
C MET A 259 18.32 9.55 -35.61
N GLU A 260 17.52 8.48 -35.65
CA GLU A 260 17.47 7.52 -36.74
C GLU A 260 16.54 8.10 -37.84
N ASP A 261 17.09 8.31 -39.04
CA ASP A 261 16.40 8.86 -40.24
C ASP A 261 15.32 7.91 -40.80
#